data_AF-A0A921IKK7-F1
#
_entry.id   AF-A0A921IKK7-F1
#
_cell.length_a   1.000
_cell.length_b   1.000
_cell.length_c   1.000
_cell.angle_alpha   90.00
_cell.angle_beta   90.00
_cell.angle_gamma   90.00
#
_symmetry.space_group_name_H-M   'P 1'
#
loop_
_entity.id
_entity.type
_entity.pdbx_description
1 polymer ?
#
loop_
_entity_poly.entity_id
_entity_poly.type
_entity_poly.pdbx_seq_one_letter_code
_entity_poly.pdbx_strand_id
1 'polypeptide(L)'
;MENMVWAVDGSFFGQRISGIQRYSIELLSALDALVPPGLVEIVAPPGVRVPVYENIKSVTFGTRTGLKWQQLDFPAYLKYRGAKGLATCNVIPVFGFRGIAVVHDVCYRARPDFYTDLRGRLSAAWH
;
A
#
# COMPACT_ATOMS: atom_id res chain seq x y z
N MET A 1 -10.20 23.19 9.54
CA MET A 1 -9.68 22.42 8.41
C MET A 1 -9.17 21.12 8.99
N GLU A 2 -9.79 19.98 8.68
CA GLU A 2 -9.15 18.71 9.02
C GLU A 2 -7.83 18.64 8.25
N ASN A 3 -6.73 18.46 8.96
CA ASN A 3 -5.43 18.27 8.32
C ASN A 3 -5.51 17.01 7.46
N MET A 4 -5.14 17.15 6.18
CA MET A 4 -5.15 16.05 5.23
C MET A 4 -4.15 14.97 5.68
N VAL A 5 -4.65 13.75 5.88
CA VAL A 5 -3.86 12.59 6.29
C VAL A 5 -3.44 11.76 5.08
N TRP A 6 -2.23 11.22 5.12
CA TRP A 6 -1.74 10.23 4.16
C TRP A 6 -1.87 8.83 4.74
N ALA A 7 -2.54 7.95 4.02
CA ALA A 7 -2.78 6.57 4.44
C ALA A 7 -1.95 5.60 3.59
N VAL A 8 -1.09 4.81 4.23
CA VAL A 8 -0.25 3.78 3.60
C VAL A 8 -0.98 2.44 3.67
N ASP A 9 -0.94 1.67 2.58
CA ASP A 9 -1.40 0.28 2.58
C ASP A 9 -0.45 -0.58 3.43
N GLY A 10 -0.87 -0.96 4.64
CA GLY A 10 -0.13 -1.81 5.57
C GLY A 10 -0.34 -3.32 5.38
N SER A 11 -1.12 -3.76 4.40
CA SER A 11 -1.33 -5.20 4.16
C SER A 11 -0.05 -5.94 3.79
N PHE A 12 0.96 -5.25 3.27
CA PHE A 12 2.24 -5.86 2.91
C PHE A 12 3.04 -6.36 4.12
N PHE A 13 2.78 -5.85 5.34
CA PHE A 13 3.41 -6.36 6.56
C PHE A 13 3.00 -7.81 6.87
N GLY A 14 1.86 -8.27 6.34
CA GLY A 14 1.41 -9.66 6.44
C GLY A 14 1.97 -10.59 5.36
N GLN A 15 2.79 -10.08 4.45
CA GLN A 15 3.31 -10.83 3.30
C GLN A 15 4.77 -11.27 3.52
N ARG A 16 5.22 -12.26 2.75
CA ARG A 16 6.65 -12.63 2.72
C ARG A 16 7.48 -11.44 2.26
N ILE A 17 8.54 -11.13 2.99
CA ILE A 17 9.45 -10.03 2.65
C ILE A 17 10.15 -10.32 1.31
N SER A 18 9.96 -9.44 0.34
CA SER A 18 10.75 -9.34 -0.89
C SER A 18 11.46 -7.98 -0.97
N GLY A 19 12.11 -7.68 -2.09
CA GLY A 19 12.76 -6.38 -2.33
C GLY A 19 11.79 -5.19 -2.18
N ILE A 20 10.56 -5.31 -2.71
CA ILE A 20 9.56 -4.24 -2.67
C ILE A 20 9.06 -3.98 -1.25
N GLN A 21 8.82 -5.03 -0.46
CA GLN A 21 8.43 -4.88 0.95
C GLN A 21 9.58 -4.31 1.76
N ARG A 22 10.83 -4.74 1.51
CA ARG A 22 12.01 -4.16 2.18
C ARG A 22 12.13 -2.67 1.88
N TYR A 23 12.02 -2.26 0.61
CA TYR A 23 11.98 -0.85 0.22
C TYR A 23 10.90 -0.09 1.00
N SER A 24 9.67 -0.63 1.06
CA SER A 24 8.56 0.03 1.74
C SER A 24 8.81 0.18 3.25
N ILE A 25 9.38 -0.84 3.89
CA ILE A 25 9.69 -0.81 5.32
C ILE A 25 10.76 0.25 5.62
N GLU A 26 11.87 0.26 4.88
CA GLU A 26 12.94 1.25 5.08
C GLU A 26 12.47 2.68 4.77
N LEU A 27 11.66 2.84 3.71
CA LEU A 27 11.04 4.12 3.37
C LEU A 27 10.18 4.64 4.52
N LEU A 28 9.35 3.79 5.13
CA LEU A 28 8.49 4.20 6.25
C LEU A 28 9.31 4.53 7.50
N SER A 29 10.37 3.77 7.80
CA SER A 29 11.27 4.07 8.91
C SER A 29 11.96 5.44 8.74
N ALA A 30 12.43 5.75 7.53
CA ALA A 30 13.00 7.05 7.24
C ALA A 30 11.94 8.17 7.26
N LEU A 31 10.74 7.88 6.77
CA LEU A 31 9.62 8.83 6.76
C LEU A 31 9.17 9.17 8.18
N ASP A 32 9.14 8.19 9.07
CA ASP A 32 8.74 8.35 10.47
C ASP A 32 9.57 9.41 11.19
N ALA A 33 10.88 9.45 10.94
CA ALA A 33 11.77 10.45 11.53
C ALA A 33 11.56 11.88 10.98
N LEU A 34 10.83 12.04 9.86
CA LEU A 34 10.68 13.32 9.15
C LEU A 34 9.28 13.93 9.29
N VAL A 35 8.25 13.10 9.42
CA VAL A 35 6.86 13.58 9.43
C VAL A 35 6.41 13.97 10.84
N PRO A 36 5.59 15.04 10.98
CA PRO A 36 4.97 15.33 12.25
C PRO A 36 3.94 14.25 12.61
N PRO A 37 3.71 13.99 13.92
CA PRO A 37 2.67 13.06 14.38
C PRO A 37 1.30 13.33 13.74
N GLY A 38 0.66 12.25 13.28
CA GLY A 38 -0.70 12.31 12.73
C GLY A 38 -0.82 12.77 11.28
N LEU A 39 0.29 13.07 10.60
CA LEU A 39 0.27 13.33 9.14
C LEU A 39 0.12 12.04 8.32
N VAL A 40 0.71 10.94 8.80
CA VAL A 40 0.73 9.65 8.11
C VAL A 40 0.15 8.56 9.00
N GLU A 41 -0.70 7.73 8.41
CA GLU A 41 -1.30 6.55 9.03
C GLU A 41 -0.97 5.30 8.20
N ILE A 42 -0.54 4.21 8.83
CA ILE A 42 -0.44 2.89 8.19
C ILE A 42 -1.72 2.13 8.47
N VAL A 43 -2.43 1.75 7.42
CA VAL A 43 -3.74 1.11 7.53
C VAL A 43 -3.58 -0.37 7.18
N ALA A 44 -3.90 -1.27 8.10
CA ALA A 44 -3.70 -2.70 7.91
C ALA A 44 -5.01 -3.49 8.07
N PRO A 45 -5.15 -4.64 7.38
CA PRO A 45 -6.26 -5.56 7.62
C PRO A 45 -6.17 -6.20 9.01
N PRO A 46 -7.29 -6.73 9.52
CA PRO A 46 -7.29 -7.52 10.75
C PRO A 46 -6.26 -8.66 10.70
N GLY A 47 -5.53 -8.83 11.81
CA GLY A 47 -4.53 -9.91 11.97
C GLY A 47 -3.13 -9.58 11.43
N VAL A 48 -2.94 -8.45 10.75
CA VAL A 48 -1.60 -8.00 10.33
C VAL A 48 -0.97 -7.15 11.44
N ARG A 49 0.26 -7.50 11.81
CA ARG A 49 1.05 -6.74 12.79
C ARG A 49 1.91 -5.72 12.06
N VAL A 50 1.67 -4.44 12.35
CA VAL A 50 2.48 -3.32 11.87
C VAL A 50 3.54 -3.02 12.94
N PRO A 51 4.81 -2.73 12.56
CA PRO A 51 5.82 -2.22 13.48
C PRO A 51 5.35 -0.94 14.20
N VAL A 52 5.90 -0.71 15.38
CA VAL A 52 5.65 0.53 16.12
C VAL A 52 6.57 1.62 15.56
N TYR A 53 5.98 2.76 15.23
CA TYR A 53 6.63 3.97 14.75
C TYR A 53 6.35 5.11 15.74
N GLU A 54 7.20 6.13 15.77
CA GLU A 54 7.08 7.25 16.71
C GLU A 54 6.03 8.28 16.27
N ASN A 55 6.04 8.65 14.99
CA ASN A 55 5.20 9.71 14.44
C ASN A 55 4.09 9.14 13.52
N ILE A 56 4.31 7.97 12.92
CA ILE A 56 3.35 7.29 12.05
C ILE A 56 2.42 6.40 12.88
N LYS A 57 1.10 6.65 12.76
CA LYS A 57 0.11 5.86 13.51
C LYS A 57 -0.31 4.62 12.74
N SER A 58 -0.37 3.46 13.40
CA SER A 58 -0.98 2.25 12.84
C SER A 58 -2.48 2.17 13.11
N VAL A 59 -3.27 1.81 12.10
CA VAL A 59 -4.73 1.66 12.19
C VAL A 59 -5.14 0.32 11.59
N THR A 60 -5.89 -0.48 12.35
CA THR A 60 -6.55 -1.68 11.81
C THR A 60 -7.92 -1.29 11.27
N PHE A 61 -8.23 -1.64 10.02
CA PHE A 61 -9.51 -1.30 9.39
C PHE A 61 -10.03 -2.41 8.48
N GLY A 62 -11.35 -2.48 8.31
CA GLY A 62 -12.01 -3.42 7.42
C GLY A 62 -12.21 -4.82 8.02
N THR A 63 -12.69 -5.73 7.20
CA THR A 63 -13.01 -7.11 7.59
C THR A 63 -12.37 -8.15 6.68
N ARG A 64 -11.86 -7.73 5.53
CA ARG A 64 -11.27 -8.59 4.50
C ARG A 64 -9.76 -8.73 4.72
N THR A 65 -9.13 -9.61 3.95
CA THR A 65 -7.67 -9.77 3.90
C THR A 65 -7.18 -9.90 2.45
N GLY A 66 -5.87 -9.78 2.25
CA GLY A 66 -5.22 -9.92 0.95
C GLY A 66 -5.76 -8.94 -0.12
N LEU A 67 -5.82 -9.40 -1.37
CA LEU A 67 -6.24 -8.55 -2.49
C LEU A 67 -7.64 -7.96 -2.32
N LYS A 68 -8.57 -8.71 -1.71
CA LYS A 68 -9.94 -8.23 -1.45
C LYS A 68 -9.95 -7.02 -0.51
N TRP A 69 -9.05 -7.01 0.48
CA TRP A 69 -8.90 -5.87 1.38
C TRP A 69 -8.31 -4.66 0.66
N GLN A 70 -7.22 -4.88 -0.09
CA GLN A 70 -6.55 -3.81 -0.84
C GLN A 70 -7.51 -3.16 -1.86
N GLN A 71 -8.40 -3.93 -2.49
CA GLN A 71 -9.33 -3.42 -3.50
C GLN A 71 -10.60 -2.78 -2.93
N LEU A 72 -11.05 -3.16 -1.74
CA LEU A 72 -12.36 -2.73 -1.21
C LEU A 72 -12.24 -1.96 0.11
N ASP A 73 -11.52 -2.50 1.08
CA ASP A 73 -11.45 -1.95 2.43
C ASP A 73 -10.51 -0.74 2.47
N PHE A 74 -9.38 -0.81 1.78
CA PHE A 74 -8.43 0.30 1.76
C PHE A 74 -9.01 1.56 1.08
N PRO A 75 -9.62 1.50 -0.13
CA PRO A 75 -10.30 2.66 -0.71
C PRO A 75 -11.46 3.17 0.15
N ALA A 76 -12.20 2.27 0.80
CA ALA A 76 -13.26 2.65 1.72
C ALA A 76 -12.71 3.44 2.91
N TYR A 77 -11.53 3.06 3.43
CA TYR A 77 -10.83 3.80 4.46
C TYR A 77 -10.43 5.20 3.98
N LEU A 78 -9.82 5.30 2.78
CA LEU A 78 -9.43 6.60 2.21
C LEU A 78 -10.63 7.55 2.13
N LYS A 79 -11.78 7.04 1.66
CA LYS A 79 -13.02 7.81 1.57
C LYS A 79 -13.57 8.19 2.96
N TYR A 80 -13.62 7.24 3.89
CA TYR A 80 -14.11 7.45 5.25
C TYR A 80 -13.29 8.51 6.00
N ARG A 81 -11.97 8.45 5.87
CA ARG A 81 -11.02 9.32 6.57
C ARG A 81 -10.79 10.67 5.86
N GLY A 82 -11.24 10.81 4.61
CA GLY A 82 -10.83 11.94 3.76
C GLY A 82 -9.33 11.94 3.45
N ALA A 83 -8.68 10.77 3.50
CA ALA A 83 -7.24 10.61 3.36
C ALA A 83 -6.79 10.41 1.91
N LYS A 84 -5.54 10.74 1.61
CA LYS A 84 -4.87 10.37 0.35
C LYS A 84 -4.06 9.09 0.54
N GLY A 85 -4.10 8.20 -0.46
CA GLY A 85 -3.39 6.93 -0.41
C GLY A 85 -1.91 7.04 -0.75
N LEU A 86 -1.09 6.23 -0.09
CA LEU A 86 0.31 5.95 -0.43
C LEU A 86 0.45 4.45 -0.72
N ALA A 87 0.49 4.11 -2.01
CA ALA A 87 0.70 2.74 -2.47
C ALA A 87 2.19 2.53 -2.77
N THR A 88 2.95 2.11 -1.76
CA THR A 88 4.40 1.87 -1.89
C THR A 88 4.74 0.48 -2.46
N CYS A 89 3.72 -0.37 -2.64
CA CYS A 89 3.82 -1.71 -3.22
C CYS A 89 3.07 -1.76 -4.57
N ASN A 90 3.16 -2.91 -5.26
CA ASN A 90 2.66 -3.09 -6.64
C ASN A 90 1.13 -3.12 -6.79
N VAL A 91 0.37 -3.25 -5.70
CA VAL A 91 -1.08 -3.36 -5.79
C VAL A 91 -1.70 -2.01 -5.49
N ILE A 92 -2.34 -1.43 -6.50
CA ILE A 92 -3.12 -0.20 -6.37
C ILE A 92 -4.60 -0.59 -6.50
N PRO A 93 -5.51 0.00 -5.71
CA PRO A 93 -6.93 -0.21 -5.92
C PRO A 93 -7.37 0.31 -7.28
N VAL A 94 -8.10 -0.50 -8.04
CA VAL A 94 -8.56 -0.15 -9.40
C VAL A 94 -9.54 1.03 -9.36
N PHE A 95 -10.33 1.14 -8.29
CA PHE A 95 -11.32 2.20 -8.11
C PHE A 95 -11.14 2.92 -6.77
N GLY A 96 -11.40 4.22 -6.77
CA GLY A 96 -11.46 5.04 -5.55
C GLY A 96 -10.10 5.38 -4.93
N PHE A 97 -8.98 4.93 -5.50
CA PHE A 97 -7.66 5.34 -5.06
C PHE A 97 -7.34 6.77 -5.53
N ARG A 98 -6.93 7.63 -4.59
CA ARG A 98 -6.43 8.98 -4.87
C ARG A 98 -5.20 9.24 -4.03
N GLY A 99 -4.05 9.40 -4.67
CA GLY A 99 -2.80 9.58 -3.95
C GLY A 99 -1.58 9.27 -4.81
N ILE A 100 -0.50 8.80 -4.18
CA ILE A 100 0.77 8.51 -4.82
C ILE A 100 0.96 7.00 -4.86
N ALA A 101 1.40 6.50 -6.01
CA ALA A 101 1.80 5.11 -6.19
C ALA A 101 3.25 5.02 -6.67
N VAL A 102 3.94 3.98 -6.21
CA VAL A 102 5.33 3.69 -6.61
C VAL A 102 5.32 2.58 -7.64
N VAL A 103 5.86 2.86 -8.82
CA VAL A 103 6.13 1.86 -9.85
C VAL A 103 7.58 1.39 -9.68
N HIS A 104 7.77 0.13 -9.32
CA HIS A 104 9.09 -0.44 -9.03
C HIS A 104 9.87 -0.84 -10.28
N ASP A 105 9.17 -1.34 -11.29
CA ASP A 105 9.72 -1.64 -12.59
C ASP A 105 8.63 -1.57 -13.67
N VAL A 106 9.06 -1.56 -14.93
CA VAL A 106 8.18 -1.65 -16.11
C VAL A 106 8.44 -2.94 -16.89
N CYS A 107 8.92 -3.98 -16.20
CA CYS A 107 9.38 -5.23 -16.83
C CYS A 107 8.26 -5.89 -17.64
N TYR A 108 7.03 -5.82 -17.13
CA TYR A 108 5.82 -6.30 -17.82
C TYR A 108 5.63 -5.71 -19.23
N ARG A 109 6.09 -4.46 -19.44
CA ARG A 109 6.00 -3.77 -20.74
C ARG A 109 7.29 -3.91 -21.55
N ALA A 110 8.44 -3.89 -20.88
CA ALA A 110 9.75 -3.93 -21.54
C ALA A 110 10.17 -5.35 -21.98
N ARG A 111 9.67 -6.39 -21.30
CA ARG A 111 10.01 -7.80 -21.54
C ARG A 111 8.76 -8.68 -21.61
N PRO A 112 7.92 -8.55 -22.65
CA PRO A 112 6.72 -9.39 -22.83
C PRO A 112 7.06 -10.89 -22.87
N ASP A 113 8.29 -11.22 -23.27
CA ASP A 113 8.84 -12.58 -23.31
C ASP A 113 8.91 -13.27 -21.94
N PHE A 114 8.90 -12.50 -20.84
CA PHE A 114 8.86 -13.05 -19.48
C PHE A 114 7.44 -13.33 -18.96
N TYR A 115 6.40 -12.85 -19.66
CA TYR A 115 5.00 -12.91 -19.21
C TYR A 115 4.14 -13.76 -20.16
N THR A 116 4.61 -14.96 -20.48
CA THR A 116 3.98 -15.84 -21.48
C THR A 116 2.88 -16.73 -20.93
N ASP A 117 2.94 -17.08 -19.64
CA ASP A 117 1.95 -17.90 -18.94
C ASP A 117 0.70 -17.10 -18.53
N LEU A 118 -0.39 -17.79 -18.16
CA LEU A 118 -1.66 -17.13 -17.83
C LEU A 118 -1.51 -16.13 -16.67
N ARG A 119 -0.74 -16.50 -15.64
CA ARG A 119 -0.48 -15.64 -14.49
C ARG A 119 0.31 -14.40 -14.89
N GLY A 120 1.35 -14.55 -15.70
CA GLY A 120 2.16 -13.47 -16.22
C GLY A 120 1.33 -12.51 -17.06
N ARG A 121 0.51 -13.02 -17.98
CA ARG A 121 -0.38 -12.18 -18.79
C ARG A 121 -1.37 -11.38 -17.94
N LEU A 122 -1.98 -12.01 -16.94
CA LEU A 122 -2.88 -11.31 -16.00
C LEU A 122 -2.13 -10.25 -15.18
N SER A 123 -0.91 -10.55 -14.74
CA SER A 123 -0.06 -9.57 -14.05
C SER A 123 0.30 -8.39 -14.95
N ALA A 124 0.63 -8.64 -16.22
CA ALA A 124 0.99 -7.59 -17.17
C ALA A 124 -0.20 -6.70 -17.55
N ALA A 125 -1.42 -7.26 -17.61
CA ALA A 125 -2.63 -6.49 -17.84
C ALA A 125 -3.06 -5.64 -16.63
N TRP A 126 -2.60 -6.01 -15.42
CA TRP A 126 -2.88 -5.30 -14.19
C TRP A 126 -2.00 -4.06 -13.97
N HIS A 127 -0.75 -4.11 -14.46
CA HIS A 127 0.23 -3.02 -14.34
C HIS A 127 0.11 -2.05 -15.53
#